data_AF-A0A7W1KU41-F1
#
_entry.id   AF-A0A7W1KU41-F1
#
_cell.length_a   1.000
_cell.length_b   1.000
_cell.length_c   1.000
_cell.angle_alpha   90.00
_cell.angle_beta   90.00
_cell.angle_gamma   90.00
#
_symmetry.space_group_name_H-M   'P 1'
#
loop_
_entity.id
_entity.type
_entity.pdbx_description
1 polymer ?
#
loop_
_entity_poly.entity_id
_entity_poly.type
_entity_poly.pdbx_seq_one_letter_code
_entity_poly.pdbx_strand_id
1 'polypeptide(L)'
;MTDANQFEHFLDEGLIDEVLRPIKSGKEASVHLCRANPRTTGETLVALKAFHPLDRRDFRDESMYRDGEWIKERRVRVALEKKTRFGREVQGMIWVDREWETLRTLSAGGAPVPRPIERTGDAILMTYVGDDEFVAPQLRSYDVDDTDEAEALVDQVLRAVERMLFLNVVHGDLSPY
;
A
#
# COMPACT_ATOMS: atom_id res chain seq x y z
N MET A 1 -1.69 -19.09 19.30
CA MET A 1 -1.09 -18.45 18.13
C MET A 1 -0.87 -17.02 18.52
N THR A 2 0.37 -16.71 18.85
CA THR A 2 0.87 -15.36 19.17
C THR A 2 0.43 -14.43 18.04
N ASP A 3 -0.12 -13.26 18.37
CA ASP A 3 -0.18 -12.15 17.41
C ASP A 3 1.28 -11.90 17.00
N ALA A 4 1.70 -12.46 15.86
CA ALA A 4 3.02 -12.21 15.33
C ALA A 4 3.06 -10.72 15.05
N ASN A 5 4.03 -10.05 15.65
CA ASN A 5 4.18 -8.63 15.45
C ASN A 5 4.43 -8.41 13.95
N GLN A 6 3.61 -7.61 13.27
CA GLN A 6 3.66 -7.43 11.80
C GLN A 6 5.02 -6.90 11.31
N PHE A 7 5.89 -6.48 12.24
CA PHE A 7 7.26 -6.03 12.00
C PHE A 7 8.33 -7.12 12.20
N GLU A 8 8.03 -8.20 12.93
CA GLU A 8 9.01 -9.22 13.40
C GLU A 8 9.73 -9.90 12.24
N HIS A 9 8.98 -10.32 11.21
CA HIS A 9 9.55 -10.89 9.99
C HIS A 9 10.61 -9.98 9.35
N PHE A 10 10.33 -8.68 9.27
CA PHE A 10 11.23 -7.71 8.62
C PHE A 10 12.46 -7.39 9.47
N LEU A 11 12.35 -7.50 10.81
CA LEU A 11 13.46 -7.37 11.74
C LEU A 11 14.35 -8.62 11.69
N ASP A 12 13.75 -9.81 11.72
CA ASP A 12 14.45 -11.09 11.74
C ASP A 12 15.22 -11.35 10.43
N GLU A 13 14.65 -10.98 9.27
CA GLU A 13 15.33 -11.03 7.97
C GLU A 13 16.36 -9.90 7.78
N GLY A 14 16.48 -8.98 8.74
CA GLY A 14 17.44 -7.87 8.68
C GLY A 14 17.15 -6.88 7.55
N LEU A 15 15.88 -6.71 7.17
CA LEU A 15 15.43 -5.69 6.23
C LEU A 15 15.30 -4.32 6.91
N ILE A 16 14.77 -4.32 8.13
CA ILE A 16 14.69 -3.14 8.99
C ILE A 16 15.50 -3.37 10.26
N ASP A 17 16.14 -2.32 10.75
CA ASP A 17 16.87 -2.33 12.02
C ASP A 17 15.95 -1.91 13.19
N GLU A 18 15.05 -0.97 12.94
CA GLU A 18 14.12 -0.44 13.93
C GLU A 18 12.86 0.18 13.30
N VAL A 19 11.74 0.15 14.03
CA VAL A 19 10.54 0.92 13.72
C VAL A 19 10.63 2.27 14.41
N LEU A 20 10.67 3.37 13.64
CA LEU A 20 10.89 4.71 14.17
C LEU A 20 9.60 5.33 14.70
N ARG A 21 8.58 5.43 13.86
CA ARG A 21 7.29 6.06 14.19
C ARG A 21 6.18 5.68 13.22
N PRO A 22 4.90 5.68 13.65
CA PRO A 22 3.77 5.69 12.72
C PRO A 22 3.75 7.01 11.93
N ILE A 23 3.49 6.93 10.62
CA ILE A 23 3.36 8.10 9.72
C ILE A 23 1.94 8.30 9.17
N LYS A 24 1.14 7.23 9.09
CA LYS A 24 -0.29 7.31 8.74
C LYS A 24 -1.04 6.20 9.46
N SER A 25 -2.22 6.48 9.97
CA SER A 25 -3.13 5.47 10.50
C SER A 25 -4.49 5.63 9.86
N GLY A 26 -5.01 4.55 9.28
CA GLY A 26 -6.31 4.49 8.64
C GLY A 26 -7.16 3.36 9.21
N LYS A 27 -8.41 3.25 8.74
CA LYS A 27 -9.30 2.15 9.16
C LYS A 27 -8.74 0.78 8.77
N GLU A 28 -8.12 0.69 7.60
CA GLU A 28 -7.74 -0.58 6.98
C GLU A 28 -6.28 -0.99 7.19
N ALA A 29 -5.41 -0.01 7.43
CA ALA A 29 -3.98 -0.20 7.60
C ALA A 29 -3.35 0.99 8.32
N SER A 30 -2.17 0.76 8.88
CA SER A 30 -1.27 1.79 9.38
C SER A 30 0.05 1.71 8.62
N VAL A 31 0.71 2.85 8.44
CA VAL A 31 2.01 2.96 7.79
C VAL A 31 3.01 3.48 8.80
N HIS A 32 4.16 2.82 8.88
CA HIS A 32 5.24 3.13 9.80
C HIS A 32 6.50 3.46 9.03
N LEU A 33 7.24 4.47 9.50
CA LEU A 33 8.60 4.73 9.05
C LEU A 33 9.54 3.82 9.84
N CYS A 34 10.44 3.15 9.12
CA CYS A 34 11.43 2.25 9.70
C CYS A 34 12.83 2.64 9.21
N ARG A 35 13.83 2.41 10.04
CA ARG A 35 15.22 2.41 9.61
C ARG A 35 15.48 1.12 8.85
N ALA A 36 15.95 1.24 7.62
CA ALA A 36 16.30 0.11 6.79
C ALA A 36 17.77 -0.25 6.93
N ASN A 37 18.09 -1.51 6.67
CA ASN A 37 19.45 -1.96 6.44
C ASN A 37 19.80 -1.73 4.95
N PRO A 38 20.74 -0.83 4.61
CA PRO A 38 21.03 -0.52 3.21
C PRO A 38 21.64 -1.70 2.44
N ARG A 39 22.21 -2.69 3.13
CA ARG A 39 22.81 -3.87 2.49
C ARG A 39 21.76 -4.84 1.94
N THR A 40 20.55 -4.83 2.49
CA THR A 40 19.45 -5.73 2.10
C THR A 40 18.41 -5.01 1.24
N THR A 41 18.11 -3.75 1.56
CA THR A 41 17.03 -2.97 0.91
C THR A 41 17.51 -1.98 -0.15
N GLY A 42 18.78 -1.56 -0.05
CA GLY A 42 19.33 -0.42 -0.80
C GLY A 42 18.90 0.96 -0.27
N GLU A 43 18.16 1.01 0.84
CA GLU A 43 17.59 2.24 1.40
C GLU A 43 18.06 2.46 2.84
N THR A 44 18.08 3.72 3.30
CA THR A 44 18.29 4.07 4.72
C THR A 44 16.98 4.16 5.50
N LEU A 45 15.89 4.52 4.79
CA LEU A 45 14.54 4.64 5.31
C LEU A 45 13.56 3.90 4.41
N VAL A 46 12.59 3.23 5.03
CA VAL A 46 11.53 2.49 4.35
C VAL A 46 10.19 2.68 5.05
N ALA A 47 9.11 2.52 4.30
CA ALA A 47 7.76 2.53 4.82
C ALA A 47 7.24 1.09 4.92
N LEU A 48 6.68 0.74 6.08
CA LEU A 48 6.00 -0.53 6.30
C LEU A 48 4.51 -0.27 6.47
N LYS A 49 3.71 -0.73 5.50
CA LYS A 49 2.25 -0.71 5.53
C LYS A 49 1.76 -2.01 6.18
N ALA A 50 1.22 -1.90 7.39
CA ALA A 50 0.68 -3.00 8.18
C ALA A 50 -0.85 -2.99 8.10
N PHE A 51 -1.45 -4.05 7.59
CA PHE A 51 -2.89 -4.15 7.36
C PHE A 51 -3.61 -4.58 8.63
N HIS A 52 -4.69 -3.89 8.97
CA HIS A 52 -5.50 -4.23 10.13
C HIS A 52 -6.35 -5.47 9.84
N PRO A 53 -6.49 -6.39 10.81
CA PRO A 53 -7.42 -7.51 10.73
C PRO A 53 -8.86 -7.05 10.40
N LEU A 54 -9.58 -7.86 9.61
CA LEU A 54 -10.92 -7.51 9.10
C LEU A 54 -11.98 -7.36 10.20
N ASP A 55 -11.75 -7.85 11.42
CA ASP A 55 -12.65 -7.66 12.57
C ASP A 55 -12.56 -6.26 13.21
N ARG A 56 -11.49 -5.52 12.95
CA ARG A 56 -11.32 -4.11 13.32
C ARG A 56 -11.81 -3.13 12.25
N ARG A 57 -12.19 -3.59 11.07
CA ARG A 57 -12.81 -2.75 10.03
C ARG A 57 -14.29 -2.67 10.35
N ASP A 58 -14.80 -1.49 10.68
CA ASP A 58 -16.22 -1.27 10.94
C ASP A 58 -17.05 -1.70 9.72
N PHE A 59 -17.59 -2.92 9.80
CA PHE A 59 -18.35 -3.63 8.78
C PHE A 59 -19.75 -3.04 8.53
N ARG A 60 -19.93 -1.72 8.71
CA ARG A 60 -21.19 -1.03 8.44
C ARG A 60 -21.34 -0.53 7.01
N ASP A 61 -20.29 -0.54 6.20
CA ASP A 61 -20.33 0.03 4.85
C ASP A 61 -19.82 -0.86 3.70
N GLU A 62 -19.74 -2.17 3.88
CA GLU A 62 -19.50 -3.09 2.76
C GLU A 62 -20.81 -3.46 2.05
N SER A 63 -21.47 -2.45 1.49
CA SER A 63 -22.08 -2.63 0.17
C SER A 63 -20.93 -2.84 -0.82
N MET A 64 -20.37 -4.05 -0.82
CA MET A 64 -19.26 -4.46 -1.69
C MET A 64 -19.51 -3.92 -3.09
N TYR A 65 -18.68 -2.96 -3.48
CA TYR A 65 -18.34 -2.56 -4.84
C TYR A 65 -18.96 -3.48 -5.88
N ARG A 66 -20.15 -3.10 -6.36
CA ARG A 66 -20.90 -3.81 -7.39
C ARG A 66 -20.62 -3.31 -8.80
N ASP A 67 -19.75 -2.32 -8.93
CA ASP A 67 -19.45 -1.73 -10.22
C ASP A 67 -18.06 -2.15 -10.69
N GLY A 68 -18.08 -3.21 -11.51
CA GLY A 68 -17.28 -3.18 -12.73
C GLY A 68 -15.83 -3.62 -12.68
N GLU A 69 -15.48 -4.66 -11.92
CA GLU A 69 -14.33 -5.49 -12.32
C GLU A 69 -14.61 -6.98 -12.13
N TRP A 70 -14.35 -7.73 -13.20
CA TRP A 70 -14.42 -9.19 -13.25
C TRP A 70 -13.43 -9.79 -12.26
N ILE A 71 -13.89 -10.04 -11.04
CA ILE A 71 -13.24 -10.95 -10.10
C ILE A 71 -13.16 -12.32 -10.79
N LYS A 72 -11.97 -12.67 -11.31
CA LYS A 72 -11.64 -13.98 -11.88
C LYS A 72 -11.73 -15.14 -10.87
N GLU A 73 -12.27 -14.91 -9.68
CA GLU A 73 -12.09 -15.81 -8.56
C GLU A 73 -13.41 -16.28 -7.96
N ARG A 74 -13.99 -17.29 -8.63
CA ARG A 74 -14.90 -18.27 -8.01
C ARG A 74 -14.36 -18.79 -6.66
N ARG A 75 -13.04 -18.79 -6.45
CA ARG A 75 -12.34 -19.16 -5.20
C ARG A 75 -12.57 -18.17 -4.05
N VAL A 76 -12.56 -16.87 -4.31
CA VAL A 76 -12.81 -15.83 -3.30
C VAL A 76 -14.25 -15.90 -2.82
N ARG A 77 -15.20 -16.12 -3.73
CA ARG A 77 -16.62 -16.30 -3.39
C ARG A 77 -16.87 -17.44 -2.40
N VAL A 78 -16.22 -18.60 -2.61
CA VAL A 78 -16.37 -19.78 -1.73
C VAL A 78 -15.74 -19.56 -0.35
N ALA A 79 -14.65 -18.79 -0.26
CA ALA A 79 -14.05 -18.42 1.02
C ALA A 79 -14.92 -17.41 1.79
N LEU A 80 -15.51 -16.44 1.08
CA LEU A 80 -16.43 -15.43 1.61
C LEU A 80 -17.73 -16.02 2.16
N GLU A 81 -18.25 -17.10 1.54
CA GLU A 81 -19.51 -17.74 1.93
C GLU A 81 -19.50 -18.32 3.36
N LYS A 82 -18.31 -18.64 3.91
CA LYS A 82 -18.23 -19.34 5.21
C LYS A 82 -18.14 -18.41 6.42
N LYS A 83 -17.91 -17.10 6.25
CA LYS A 83 -17.78 -16.08 7.34
C LYS A 83 -16.95 -16.54 8.56
N THR A 84 -16.03 -17.50 8.39
CA THR A 84 -15.20 -18.00 9.48
C THR A 84 -14.04 -17.06 9.74
N ARG A 85 -13.40 -17.17 10.91
CA ARG A 85 -12.13 -16.49 11.19
C ARG A 85 -11.08 -16.77 10.10
N PHE A 86 -10.95 -18.03 9.70
CA PHE A 86 -10.07 -18.45 8.62
C PHE A 86 -10.43 -17.80 7.26
N GLY A 87 -11.71 -17.71 6.91
CA GLY A 87 -12.15 -17.03 5.69
C GLY A 87 -11.77 -15.54 5.66
N ARG A 88 -11.80 -14.88 6.83
CA ARG A 88 -11.37 -13.48 6.98
C ARG A 88 -9.86 -13.31 6.87
N GLU A 89 -9.07 -14.20 7.46
CA GLU A 89 -7.60 -14.21 7.31
C GLU A 89 -7.22 -14.38 5.83
N VAL A 90 -7.86 -15.32 5.12
CA VAL A 90 -7.66 -15.53 3.69
C VAL A 90 -8.04 -14.30 2.87
N GLN A 91 -9.14 -13.62 3.21
CA GLN A 91 -9.56 -12.38 2.53
C GLN A 91 -8.55 -11.25 2.74
N GLY A 92 -8.01 -11.08 3.96
CA GLY A 92 -6.94 -10.10 4.22
C GLY A 92 -5.71 -10.34 3.35
N MET A 93 -5.25 -11.60 3.26
CA MET A 93 -4.11 -11.97 2.43
C MET A 93 -4.33 -11.66 0.94
N ILE A 94 -5.53 -11.88 0.41
CA ILE A 94 -5.86 -11.57 -1.00
C ILE A 94 -5.73 -10.06 -1.27
N TRP A 95 -6.12 -9.20 -0.32
CA TRP A 95 -5.95 -7.75 -0.46
C TRP A 95 -4.47 -7.35 -0.49
N VAL A 96 -3.66 -7.92 0.41
CA VAL A 96 -2.20 -7.69 0.43
C VAL A 96 -1.55 -8.18 -0.87
N ASP A 97 -1.92 -9.36 -1.35
CA ASP A 97 -1.45 -9.93 -2.62
C ASP A 97 -1.78 -9.00 -3.79
N ARG A 98 -3.02 -8.50 -3.88
CA ARG A 98 -3.45 -7.60 -4.95
C ARG A 98 -2.68 -6.28 -4.92
N GLU A 99 -2.52 -5.67 -3.74
CA GLU A 99 -1.76 -4.43 -3.60
C GLU A 99 -0.28 -4.64 -3.97
N TRP A 100 0.32 -5.73 -3.50
CA TRP A 100 1.69 -6.10 -3.84
C TRP A 100 1.91 -6.28 -5.33
N GLU A 101 1.08 -7.07 -6.02
CA GLU A 101 1.22 -7.32 -7.45
C GLU A 101 1.01 -6.04 -8.27
N THR A 102 0.07 -5.19 -7.85
CA THR A 102 -0.15 -3.87 -8.47
C THR A 102 1.10 -2.99 -8.31
N LEU A 103 1.63 -2.89 -7.09
CA LEU A 103 2.81 -2.08 -6.79
C LEU A 103 4.06 -2.58 -7.52
N ARG A 104 4.25 -3.91 -7.60
CA ARG A 104 5.33 -4.53 -8.39
C ARG A 104 5.21 -4.18 -9.87
N THR A 105 4.01 -4.31 -10.43
CA THR A 105 3.76 -4.04 -11.86
C THR A 105 4.04 -2.57 -12.19
N LEU A 106 3.49 -1.66 -11.39
CA LEU A 106 3.67 -0.22 -11.57
C LEU A 106 5.13 0.22 -11.39
N SER A 107 5.80 -0.26 -10.33
CA SER A 107 7.21 0.06 -10.07
C SER A 107 8.12 -0.47 -11.18
N ALA A 108 7.95 -1.72 -11.61
CA ALA A 108 8.72 -2.30 -12.71
C ALA A 108 8.46 -1.59 -14.06
N GLY A 109 7.26 -1.05 -14.25
CA GLY A 109 6.89 -0.25 -15.42
C GLY A 109 7.31 1.22 -15.35
N GLY A 110 8.03 1.62 -14.29
CA GLY A 110 8.55 2.99 -14.13
C GLY A 110 7.50 4.03 -13.76
N ALA A 111 6.34 3.61 -13.24
CA ALA A 111 5.38 4.55 -12.65
C ALA A 111 5.94 5.13 -11.34
N PRO A 112 5.60 6.39 -10.99
CA PRO A 112 6.08 7.05 -9.77
C PRO A 112 5.33 6.54 -8.54
N VAL A 113 5.60 5.29 -8.15
CA VAL A 113 5.03 4.63 -6.97
C VAL A 113 6.14 4.18 -6.02
N PRO A 114 5.86 3.98 -4.73
CA PRO A 114 6.81 3.33 -3.83
C PRO A 114 7.26 1.98 -4.40
N ARG A 115 8.57 1.75 -4.46
CA ARG A 115 9.12 0.47 -4.92
C ARG A 115 8.89 -0.59 -3.84
N PRO A 116 8.21 -1.70 -4.14
CA PRO A 116 8.02 -2.79 -3.18
C PRO A 116 9.36 -3.48 -2.91
N ILE A 117 9.57 -3.88 -1.65
CA ILE A 117 10.79 -4.56 -1.18
C ILE A 117 10.45 -5.99 -0.77
N GLU A 118 9.52 -6.15 0.18
CA GLU A 118 9.08 -7.46 0.68
C GLU A 118 7.65 -7.39 1.23
N ARG A 119 6.99 -8.54 1.38
CA ARG A 119 5.67 -8.64 2.01
C ARG A 119 5.53 -9.86 2.88
N THR A 120 4.61 -9.78 3.84
CA THR A 120 4.03 -10.91 4.56
C THR A 120 2.57 -11.12 4.10
N GLY A 121 1.80 -11.93 4.83
CA GLY A 121 0.36 -12.07 4.58
C GLY A 121 -0.46 -10.83 4.97
N ASP A 122 0.14 -9.89 5.69
CA ASP A 122 -0.55 -8.78 6.36
C ASP A 122 0.27 -7.47 6.42
N ALA A 123 1.42 -7.40 5.74
CA ALA A 123 2.22 -6.20 5.64
C ALA A 123 3.01 -6.13 4.32
N ILE A 124 3.32 -4.90 3.88
CA ILE A 124 4.19 -4.60 2.74
C ILE A 124 5.28 -3.61 3.17
N LEU A 125 6.53 -3.97 2.93
CA LEU A 125 7.70 -3.09 3.03
C LEU A 125 7.99 -2.48 1.65
N MET A 126 8.14 -1.16 1.61
CA MET A 126 8.37 -0.41 0.38
C MET A 126 9.25 0.81 0.62
N THR A 127 9.78 1.41 -0.44
CA THR A 127 10.55 2.66 -0.33
C THR A 127 9.72 3.75 0.30
N TYR A 128 10.36 4.56 1.13
CA TYR A 128 9.73 5.71 1.77
C TYR A 128 9.71 6.93 0.81
N VAL A 129 8.65 7.73 0.89
CA VAL A 129 8.51 8.98 0.12
C VAL A 129 8.51 10.15 1.10
N GLY A 130 9.63 10.86 1.14
CA GLY A 130 9.93 11.92 2.09
C GLY A 130 11.42 11.94 2.41
N ASP A 131 11.79 12.62 3.48
CA ASP A 131 13.14 12.70 4.01
C ASP A 131 13.20 12.31 5.50
N ASP A 132 14.38 12.44 6.10
CA ASP A 132 14.61 12.11 7.51
C ASP A 132 13.73 12.92 8.49
N GLU A 133 13.26 14.10 8.09
CA GLU A 133 12.46 15.00 8.91
C GLU A 133 10.96 14.82 8.65
N PHE A 134 10.56 14.80 7.37
CA PHE A 134 9.18 14.92 6.93
C PHE A 134 8.75 13.86 5.92
N VAL A 135 7.52 13.39 6.12
CA VAL A 135 6.79 12.61 5.10
C VAL A 135 6.40 13.56 3.98
N ALA A 136 6.52 13.13 2.74
CA ALA A 136 6.01 13.93 1.63
C ALA A 136 4.52 14.26 1.87
N PRO A 137 4.12 15.54 1.76
CA PRO A 137 2.75 15.95 2.03
C PRO A 137 1.80 15.37 0.99
N GLN A 138 0.54 15.23 1.37
CA GLN A 138 -0.52 14.91 0.40
C GLN A 138 -0.73 16.12 -0.52
N LEU A 139 -1.12 15.85 -1.78
CA LEU A 139 -1.33 16.93 -2.75
C LEU A 139 -2.41 17.92 -2.30
N ARG A 140 -3.48 17.46 -1.61
CA ARG A 140 -4.52 18.33 -1.04
C ARG A 140 -4.03 19.35 -0.01
N SER A 141 -2.87 19.10 0.59
CA SER A 141 -2.24 19.96 1.61
C SER A 141 -1.10 20.79 1.03
N TYR A 142 -0.90 20.71 -0.29
CA TYR A 142 0.12 21.47 -1.00
C TYR A 142 -0.54 22.64 -1.71
N ASP A 143 -0.25 23.85 -1.24
CA ASP A 143 -0.71 25.08 -1.86
C ASP A 143 0.21 25.41 -3.04
N VAL A 144 -0.39 25.56 -4.23
CA VAL A 144 0.33 25.88 -5.47
C VAL A 144 -0.07 27.28 -5.90
N ASP A 145 0.80 28.25 -5.66
CA ASP A 145 0.57 29.66 -6.01
C ASP A 145 1.06 30.01 -7.42
N ASP A 146 1.96 29.20 -7.99
CA ASP A 146 2.51 29.38 -9.32
C ASP A 146 1.76 28.54 -10.36
N THR A 147 1.34 29.18 -11.45
CA THR A 147 0.58 28.51 -12.52
C THR A 147 1.44 27.51 -13.28
N ASP A 148 2.73 27.83 -13.52
CA ASP A 148 3.64 26.94 -14.24
C ASP A 148 3.90 25.65 -13.43
N GLU A 149 4.00 25.78 -12.10
CA GLU A 149 4.10 24.63 -11.19
C GLU A 149 2.82 23.78 -11.22
N ALA A 150 1.64 24.41 -11.19
CA ALA A 150 0.37 23.69 -11.26
C ALA A 150 0.24 22.88 -12.56
N GLU A 151 0.62 23.47 -13.70
CA GLU A 151 0.63 22.78 -14.99
C GLU A 151 1.61 21.59 -14.99
N ALA A 152 2.81 21.77 -14.44
CA ALA A 152 3.79 20.69 -14.34
C ALA A 152 3.30 19.52 -13.46
N LEU A 153 2.61 19.81 -12.35
CA LEU A 153 2.02 18.78 -11.49
C LEU A 153 0.89 18.02 -12.19
N VAL A 154 0.03 18.72 -12.93
CA VAL A 154 -1.02 18.10 -13.74
C VAL A 154 -0.40 17.18 -14.79
N ASP A 155 0.62 17.64 -15.51
CA ASP A 155 1.35 16.84 -16.50
C ASP A 155 1.97 15.59 -15.87
N GLN A 156 2.52 15.70 -14.65
CA GLN A 156 3.07 14.57 -13.93
C GLN A 156 1.99 13.53 -13.58
N VAL A 157 0.83 13.97 -13.11
CA VAL A 157 -0.31 13.08 -12.81
C VAL A 157 -0.82 12.40 -14.09
N LEU A 158 -0.98 13.14 -15.18
CA LEU A 158 -1.42 12.59 -16.47
C LEU A 158 -0.44 11.54 -16.99
N ARG A 159 0.87 11.81 -16.94
CA ARG A 159 1.89 10.81 -17.30
C ARG A 159 1.82 9.57 -16.41
N ALA A 160 1.57 9.72 -15.11
CA ALA A 160 1.39 8.58 -14.22
C ALA A 160 0.16 7.75 -14.62
N VAL A 161 -0.96 8.39 -14.94
CA VAL A 161 -2.18 7.72 -15.43
C VAL A 161 -1.92 6.98 -16.75
N GLU A 162 -1.25 7.61 -17.71
CA GLU A 162 -0.88 6.96 -18.97
C GLU A 162 -0.03 5.70 -18.75
N ARG A 163 0.94 5.76 -17.81
CA ARG A 163 1.75 4.59 -17.43
C ARG A 163 0.91 3.49 -16.80
N MET A 164 -0.02 3.82 -15.90
CA MET A 164 -0.92 2.83 -15.31
C MET A 164 -1.75 2.14 -16.41
N LEU A 165 -2.34 2.91 -17.33
CA LEU A 165 -3.14 2.39 -18.44
C LEU A 165 -2.33 1.51 -19.38
N PHE A 166 -1.09 1.90 -19.71
CA PHE A 166 -0.18 1.08 -20.53
C PHE A 166 0.12 -0.29 -19.88
N LEU A 167 0.11 -0.34 -18.55
CA LEU A 167 0.31 -1.56 -17.76
C LEU A 167 -0.99 -2.32 -17.49
N ASN A 168 -2.11 -1.90 -18.09
CA ASN A 168 -3.46 -2.43 -17.86
C ASN A 168 -3.93 -2.31 -16.40
N VAL A 169 -3.56 -1.21 -15.73
CA VAL A 169 -3.97 -0.88 -14.36
C VAL A 169 -4.83 0.38 -14.39
N VAL A 170 -5.96 0.33 -13.71
CA VAL A 170 -6.79 1.50 -13.38
C VAL A 170 -6.80 1.64 -11.87
N HIS A 171 -6.41 2.81 -11.35
CA HIS A 171 -6.28 3.01 -9.89
C HIS A 171 -7.64 2.89 -9.16
N GLY A 172 -8.73 3.35 -9.77
CA GLY A 172 -10.09 3.28 -9.21
C GLY A 172 -10.40 4.27 -8.06
N ASP A 173 -9.40 4.97 -7.54
CA ASP A 173 -9.52 5.93 -6.41
C ASP A 173 -8.44 7.03 -6.45
N LEU A 174 -7.97 7.39 -7.65
CA LEU A 174 -6.93 8.41 -7.80
C LEU A 174 -7.52 9.79 -7.48
N SER A 175 -7.02 10.42 -6.41
CA SER A 175 -7.47 11.73 -5.94
C SER A 175 -6.33 12.46 -5.21
N PRO A 176 -6.50 13.73 -4.79
CA PRO A 176 -5.49 14.48 -4.03
C PRO A 176 -5.20 13.99 -2.59
N TYR A 177 -5.79 12.86 -2.16
CA TYR A 177 -5.76 12.34 -0.78
C TYR A 177 -4.72 11.24 -0.54
#